data_AF-A0A849WSZ7-F1
#
_entry.id   AF-A0A849WSZ7-F1
#
_cell.length_a   1.000
_cell.length_b   1.000
_cell.length_c   1.000
_cell.angle_alpha   90.00
_cell.angle_beta   90.00
_cell.angle_gamma   90.00
#
_symmetry.space_group_name_H-M   'P 1'
#
loop_
_entity.id
_entity.type
_entity.pdbx_description
1 polymer ?
#
loop_
_entity_poly.entity_id
_entity_poly.type
_entity_poly.pdbx_seq_one_letter_code
_entity_poly.pdbx_strand_id
1 'polypeptide(L)'
;MKLLILFGMLLFLISCSSKVSFQLPMASDNFAQDIKYNKKVDILFIVDNTYSMGVVQQSILNQLPYLTKQLQELDMDYHIGAVTTSVFKDDPLSGKLIGTPKYITNKDKNFNELLKSKIIVGEGGSIIEQGLDAMTLVLSDDYQKTEGDGFLRADSFLNIIALSNEDDQSTNGWTNYAEFLDKLRPNYPDGSKSWAFHFFGVLSFQDNCSSGDWNYYKSPGFKFLELVNYSKGFSGSLCSNDISKSLTNIKARIIQVLTDYKLEKLPVVGSINVSVNDQLVPQDSIDGWQYIEGGNLIRFYGNAIPAANARIKVDFKPREAN
;
A
#
# COMPACT_ATOMS: atom_id res chain seq x y z
N MET A 1 84.53 60.17 29.29
CA MET A 1 83.57 59.95 28.18
C MET A 1 83.28 58.45 28.11
N LYS A 2 82.39 57.94 28.97
CA LYS A 2 81.05 57.39 28.63
C LYS A 2 81.07 56.51 27.36
N LEU A 3 80.96 55.18 27.51
CA LEU A 3 79.72 54.36 27.37
C LEU A 3 79.80 53.64 25.99
N LEU A 4 79.48 52.37 25.73
CA LEU A 4 78.51 51.39 26.23
C LEU A 4 79.10 49.96 26.09
N ILE A 5 78.77 49.09 27.04
CA ILE A 5 78.86 47.63 26.91
C ILE A 5 77.48 47.14 26.45
N LEU A 6 77.40 46.46 25.31
CA LEU A 6 76.15 45.88 24.79
C LEU A 6 76.09 44.39 25.17
N PHE A 7 75.24 44.06 26.15
CA PHE A 7 74.96 42.70 26.60
C PHE A 7 73.86 42.11 25.71
N GLY A 8 74.21 41.21 24.79
CA GLY A 8 73.27 40.52 23.91
C GLY A 8 72.58 39.36 24.64
N MET A 9 71.34 39.57 25.05
CA MET A 9 70.49 38.58 25.73
C MET A 9 69.93 37.59 24.69
N LEU A 10 70.39 36.33 24.73
CA LEU A 10 69.86 35.24 23.91
C LEU A 10 68.52 34.76 24.49
N LEU A 11 67.41 35.09 23.84
CA LEU A 11 66.07 34.58 24.14
C LEU A 11 65.89 33.19 23.52
N PHE A 12 65.86 32.14 24.34
CA PHE A 12 65.41 30.81 23.93
C PHE A 12 63.88 30.82 23.77
N LEU A 13 63.39 30.80 22.54
CA LEU A 13 61.98 30.56 22.24
C LEU A 13 61.69 29.05 22.40
N ILE A 14 61.05 28.68 23.52
CA ILE A 14 60.49 27.35 23.71
C ILE A 14 59.20 27.29 22.86
N SER A 15 59.31 26.72 21.65
CA SER A 15 58.17 26.35 20.82
C SER A 15 57.46 25.16 21.47
N CYS A 16 56.37 25.40 22.18
CA CYS A 16 55.46 24.35 22.61
C CYS A 16 54.66 23.87 21.39
N SER A 17 55.13 22.84 20.68
CA SER A 17 54.33 22.18 19.65
C SER A 17 53.27 21.29 20.34
N SER A 18 52.17 21.89 20.78
CA SER A 18 50.97 21.11 21.04
C SER A 18 50.54 20.50 19.71
N LYS A 19 50.71 19.18 19.58
CA LYS A 19 50.07 18.40 18.52
C LYS A 19 48.57 18.61 18.67
N VAL A 20 48.03 19.58 17.94
CA VAL A 20 46.59 19.72 17.77
C VAL A 20 46.19 18.56 16.86
N SER A 21 45.86 17.43 17.49
CA SER A 21 45.16 16.34 16.83
C SER A 21 43.76 16.84 16.52
N PHE A 22 43.54 17.31 15.30
CA PHE A 22 42.19 17.35 14.75
C PHE A 22 41.72 15.89 14.63
N GLN A 23 41.02 15.41 15.66
CA GLN A 23 40.13 14.27 15.45
C GLN A 23 39.05 14.80 14.51
N LEU A 24 39.11 14.35 13.25
CA LEU A 24 37.93 14.41 12.40
C LEU A 24 36.80 13.77 13.22
N PRO A 25 35.63 14.42 13.35
CA PRO A 25 34.50 13.74 13.97
C PRO A 25 34.34 12.40 13.24
N MET A 26 34.25 11.30 13.99
CA MET A 26 33.89 10.01 13.39
C MET A 26 32.69 10.30 12.50
N ALA A 27 32.86 10.14 11.18
CA ALA A 27 31.72 10.17 10.29
C ALA A 27 30.73 9.19 10.92
N SER A 28 29.51 9.65 11.19
CA SER A 28 28.49 8.75 11.73
C SER A 28 28.35 7.62 10.72
N ASP A 29 28.87 6.45 11.06
CA ASP A 29 28.77 5.22 10.26
C ASP A 29 27.30 4.82 10.06
N ASN A 30 26.42 5.35 10.91
CA ASN A 30 24.98 5.17 10.85
C ASN A 30 24.32 6.36 10.15
N PHE A 31 23.50 6.03 9.16
CA PHE A 31 22.51 6.88 8.54
C PHE A 31 21.21 6.76 9.33
N ALA A 32 20.75 7.87 9.87
CA ALA A 32 19.47 7.98 10.55
C ALA A 32 18.47 8.62 9.58
N GLN A 33 17.36 7.94 9.33
CA GLN A 33 16.26 8.47 8.54
C GLN A 33 15.02 8.61 9.42
N ASP A 34 14.48 9.83 9.49
CA ASP A 34 13.12 10.06 9.97
C ASP A 34 12.16 9.78 8.80
N ILE A 35 11.42 8.68 8.86
CA ILE A 35 10.60 8.26 7.73
C ILE A 35 9.28 9.03 7.75
N LYS A 36 9.13 9.95 6.79
CA LYS A 36 7.91 10.75 6.61
C LYS A 36 6.93 9.98 5.72
N TYR A 37 5.92 9.43 6.37
CA TYR A 37 4.97 8.50 5.79
C TYR A 37 4.03 9.14 4.74
N ASN A 38 3.83 8.47 3.59
CA ASN A 38 2.80 8.88 2.63
C ASN A 38 1.43 8.36 3.09
N LYS A 39 0.66 9.25 3.74
CA LYS A 39 -0.69 8.96 4.22
C LYS A 39 -1.75 8.91 3.12
N LYS A 40 -1.40 9.13 1.84
CA LYS A 40 -2.38 9.23 0.76
C LYS A 40 -2.52 7.92 0.02
N VAL A 41 -3.71 7.32 0.08
CA VAL A 41 -4.01 6.09 -0.64
C VAL A 41 -5.33 6.17 -1.37
N ASP A 42 -5.34 5.78 -2.63
CA ASP A 42 -6.58 5.64 -3.40
C ASP A 42 -6.92 4.16 -3.49
N ILE A 43 -8.10 3.79 -3.02
CA ILE A 43 -8.60 2.42 -3.00
C ILE A 43 -9.69 2.30 -4.05
N LEU A 44 -9.51 1.38 -4.99
CA LEU A 44 -10.53 1.02 -5.96
C LEU A 44 -11.02 -0.40 -5.69
N PHE A 45 -12.29 -0.55 -5.34
CA PHE A 45 -12.95 -1.84 -5.34
C PHE A 45 -13.48 -2.17 -6.74
N ILE A 46 -13.17 -3.36 -7.24
CA ILE A 46 -13.84 -3.97 -8.40
C ILE A 46 -14.78 -5.01 -7.81
N VAL A 47 -16.09 -4.80 -7.94
CA VAL A 47 -17.10 -5.66 -7.32
C VAL A 47 -17.90 -6.37 -8.39
N ASP A 48 -17.83 -7.69 -8.40
CA ASP A 48 -18.70 -8.46 -9.25
C ASP A 48 -20.16 -8.35 -8.80
N ASN A 49 -20.99 -7.94 -9.75
CA ASN A 49 -22.42 -7.69 -9.59
C ASN A 49 -23.28 -8.68 -10.37
N THR A 50 -22.74 -9.84 -10.76
CA THR A 50 -23.51 -10.96 -11.30
C THR A 50 -24.46 -11.56 -10.26
N TYR A 51 -25.41 -12.37 -10.75
CA TYR A 51 -26.38 -13.07 -9.91
C TYR A 51 -25.75 -14.05 -8.91
N SER A 52 -24.62 -14.67 -9.26
CA SER A 52 -23.93 -15.63 -8.40
C SER A 52 -23.29 -14.97 -7.16
N MET A 53 -23.15 -13.64 -7.15
CA MET A 53 -22.51 -12.88 -6.09
C MET A 53 -23.42 -12.51 -4.91
N GLY A 54 -24.72 -12.81 -4.95
CA GLY A 54 -25.66 -12.40 -3.89
C GLY A 54 -25.27 -12.85 -2.48
N VAL A 55 -24.96 -14.13 -2.36
CA VAL A 55 -24.57 -14.74 -1.08
C VAL A 55 -23.18 -14.26 -0.63
N VAL A 56 -22.32 -13.94 -1.59
CA VAL A 56 -20.99 -13.36 -1.36
C VAL A 56 -21.12 -11.93 -0.83
N GLN A 57 -21.94 -11.09 -1.46
CA GLN A 57 -22.20 -9.72 -1.02
C GLN A 57 -22.85 -9.68 0.36
N GLN A 58 -23.78 -10.59 0.67
CA GLN A 58 -24.36 -10.71 2.01
C GLN A 58 -23.30 -11.10 3.07
N SER A 59 -22.36 -11.98 2.72
CA SER A 59 -21.25 -12.36 3.60
C SER A 59 -20.29 -11.19 3.83
N ILE A 60 -20.02 -10.38 2.80
CA ILE A 60 -19.21 -9.15 2.89
C ILE A 60 -19.92 -8.12 3.79
N LEU A 61 -21.23 -7.93 3.63
CA LEU A 61 -22.03 -6.99 4.41
C LEU A 61 -21.90 -7.23 5.93
N ASN A 62 -21.87 -8.48 6.36
CA ASN A 62 -21.70 -8.83 7.77
C ASN A 62 -20.34 -8.42 8.35
N GLN A 63 -19.33 -8.21 7.49
CA GLN A 63 -17.98 -7.85 7.89
C GLN A 63 -17.63 -6.36 7.70
N LEU A 64 -18.45 -5.62 6.94
CA LEU A 64 -18.25 -4.19 6.69
C LEU A 64 -18.05 -3.34 7.96
N PRO A 65 -18.77 -3.56 9.08
CA PRO A 65 -18.53 -2.79 10.31
C PRO A 65 -17.10 -2.90 10.83
N TYR A 66 -16.47 -4.07 10.71
CA TYR A 66 -15.10 -4.31 11.17
C TYR A 66 -14.07 -3.63 10.27
N LEU A 67 -14.22 -3.75 8.94
CA LEU A 67 -13.39 -3.03 7.97
C LEU A 67 -13.45 -1.52 8.21
N THR A 68 -14.66 -1.01 8.40
CA THR A 68 -14.90 0.41 8.58
C THR A 68 -14.23 0.97 9.83
N LYS A 69 -14.41 0.29 10.97
CA LYS A 69 -13.79 0.70 12.25
C LYS A 69 -12.28 0.85 12.10
N GLN A 70 -11.63 -0.07 11.39
CA GLN A 70 -10.18 -0.07 11.25
C GLN A 70 -9.68 0.98 10.27
N LEU A 71 -10.37 1.20 9.15
CA LEU A 71 -10.06 2.33 8.27
C LEU A 71 -10.14 3.66 9.03
N GLN A 72 -11.08 3.80 9.97
CA GLN A 72 -11.21 4.99 10.82
C GLN A 72 -10.09 5.10 11.87
N GLU A 73 -9.59 3.98 12.41
CA GLU A 73 -8.48 3.96 13.39
C GLU A 73 -7.11 4.29 12.77
N LEU A 74 -6.93 4.09 11.46
CA LEU A 74 -5.63 4.28 10.79
C LEU A 74 -5.28 5.74 10.48
N ASP A 75 -6.16 6.73 10.71
CA ASP A 75 -5.92 8.17 10.43
C ASP A 75 -5.24 8.44 9.06
N MET A 76 -5.73 7.73 8.05
CA MET A 76 -5.23 7.74 6.69
C MET A 76 -6.00 8.71 5.81
N ASP A 77 -5.32 9.38 4.89
CA ASP A 77 -5.95 10.20 3.86
C ASP A 77 -6.31 9.32 2.65
N TYR A 78 -7.41 8.55 2.78
CA TYR A 78 -7.87 7.69 1.69
C TYR A 78 -8.97 8.31 0.83
N HIS A 79 -8.95 7.98 -0.46
CA HIS A 79 -10.09 8.10 -1.36
C HIS A 79 -10.54 6.69 -1.75
N ILE A 80 -11.80 6.34 -1.50
CA ILE A 80 -12.33 5.00 -1.79
C ILE A 80 -13.42 5.09 -2.84
N GLY A 81 -13.17 4.47 -3.99
CA GLY A 81 -14.11 4.30 -5.09
C GLY A 81 -14.46 2.82 -5.28
N ALA A 82 -15.54 2.57 -6.02
CA ALA A 82 -15.87 1.22 -6.47
C ALA A 82 -16.41 1.27 -7.89
N VAL A 83 -16.15 0.22 -8.66
CA VAL A 83 -16.69 -0.05 -9.99
C VAL A 83 -17.21 -1.48 -10.04
N THR A 84 -18.22 -1.74 -10.87
CA THR A 84 -18.73 -3.11 -11.08
C THR A 84 -17.96 -3.83 -12.19
N THR A 85 -18.16 -5.15 -12.33
CA THR A 85 -17.69 -5.93 -13.48
C THR A 85 -18.51 -5.70 -14.75
N SER A 86 -19.59 -4.93 -14.68
CA SER A 86 -20.48 -4.71 -15.82
C SER A 86 -19.96 -3.64 -16.78
N VAL A 87 -19.69 -4.02 -18.03
CA VAL A 87 -19.31 -3.10 -19.10
C VAL A 87 -20.19 -3.33 -20.33
N PHE A 88 -21.42 -2.82 -20.29
CA PHE A 88 -22.33 -2.88 -21.44
C PHE A 88 -23.23 -1.63 -21.53
N LYS A 89 -23.64 -1.32 -22.76
CA LYS A 89 -24.23 -0.02 -23.15
C LYS A 89 -25.44 0.42 -22.31
N ASP A 90 -26.26 -0.53 -21.87
CA ASP A 90 -27.55 -0.25 -21.23
C ASP A 90 -27.48 -0.27 -19.70
N ASP A 91 -26.31 -0.53 -19.09
CA ASP A 91 -26.12 -0.44 -17.65
C ASP A 91 -25.71 0.98 -17.24
N PRO A 92 -26.49 1.67 -16.38
CA PRO A 92 -26.14 2.99 -15.88
C PRO A 92 -24.83 3.02 -15.05
N LEU A 93 -24.37 1.88 -14.54
CA LEU A 93 -23.09 1.72 -13.83
C LEU A 93 -21.93 1.29 -14.74
N SER A 94 -22.19 1.08 -16.03
CA SER A 94 -21.21 0.54 -16.97
C SER A 94 -19.92 1.36 -17.01
N GLY A 95 -18.83 0.79 -16.49
CA GLY A 95 -17.51 1.43 -16.48
C GLY A 95 -17.47 2.75 -15.72
N LYS A 96 -18.30 2.91 -14.68
CA LYS A 96 -18.38 4.14 -13.87
C LYS A 96 -18.17 3.86 -12.39
N LEU A 97 -17.58 4.83 -11.69
CA LEU A 97 -17.56 4.83 -10.23
C LEU A 97 -19.00 4.90 -9.69
N ILE A 98 -19.27 4.02 -8.73
CA ILE A 98 -20.59 3.78 -8.16
C ILE A 98 -21.01 4.92 -7.25
N GLY A 99 -22.29 5.33 -7.36
CA GLY A 99 -22.98 6.19 -6.40
C GLY A 99 -22.53 7.66 -6.38
N THR A 100 -23.09 8.41 -5.41
CA THR A 100 -22.77 9.83 -5.14
C THR A 100 -22.49 10.00 -3.65
N PRO A 101 -21.34 10.56 -3.23
CA PRO A 101 -20.22 10.99 -4.08
C PRO A 101 -19.54 9.81 -4.78
N LYS A 102 -18.78 10.07 -5.85
CA LYS A 102 -18.14 9.04 -6.69
C LYS A 102 -17.02 8.28 -5.96
N TYR A 103 -16.39 8.94 -5.00
CA TYR A 103 -15.49 8.34 -4.04
C TYR A 103 -15.79 8.92 -2.65
N ILE A 104 -15.35 8.23 -1.61
CA ILE A 104 -15.52 8.63 -0.21
C ILE A 104 -14.16 8.86 0.45
N THR A 105 -14.14 9.65 1.50
CA THR A 105 -12.94 10.02 2.25
C THR A 105 -13.10 9.75 3.74
N ASN A 106 -11.99 9.79 4.47
CA ASN A 106 -11.98 9.67 5.94
C ASN A 106 -12.72 10.82 6.65
N LYS A 107 -13.13 11.87 5.92
CA LYS A 107 -13.86 13.04 6.46
C LYS A 107 -15.38 12.94 6.29
N ASP A 108 -15.87 11.91 5.59
CA ASP A 108 -17.30 11.76 5.35
C ASP A 108 -18.05 11.34 6.62
N LYS A 109 -19.06 12.12 7.02
CA LYS A 109 -19.83 11.88 8.25
C LYS A 109 -20.60 10.55 8.24
N ASN A 110 -21.00 10.09 7.06
CA ASN A 110 -21.76 8.85 6.87
C ASN A 110 -20.90 7.74 6.24
N PHE A 111 -19.60 7.72 6.55
CA PHE A 111 -18.62 6.85 5.91
C PHE A 111 -19.07 5.38 5.82
N ASN A 112 -19.60 4.80 6.90
CA ASN A 112 -20.00 3.39 6.94
C ASN A 112 -21.12 3.08 5.94
N GLU A 113 -22.15 3.93 5.88
CA GLU A 113 -23.28 3.75 4.95
C GLU A 113 -22.84 3.99 3.51
N LEU A 114 -21.97 4.98 3.29
CA LEU A 114 -21.43 5.24 1.96
C LEU A 114 -20.56 4.07 1.48
N LEU A 115 -19.64 3.56 2.31
CA LEU A 115 -18.80 2.40 1.98
C LEU A 115 -19.66 1.17 1.68
N LYS A 116 -20.69 0.92 2.50
CA LYS A 116 -21.66 -0.14 2.24
C LYS A 116 -22.33 0.02 0.87
N SER A 117 -22.77 1.23 0.51
CA SER A 117 -23.39 1.48 -0.80
C SER A 117 -22.43 1.33 -2.00
N LYS A 118 -21.11 1.38 -1.78
CA LYS A 118 -20.10 1.14 -2.81
C LYS A 118 -19.85 -0.34 -3.07
N ILE A 119 -19.99 -1.17 -2.04
CA ILE A 119 -19.61 -2.59 -2.08
C ILE A 119 -20.84 -3.49 -2.27
N ILE A 120 -22.00 -3.10 -1.74
CA ILE A 120 -23.25 -3.84 -1.91
C ILE A 120 -24.00 -3.23 -3.10
N VAL A 121 -23.69 -3.75 -4.27
CA VAL A 121 -24.10 -3.19 -5.58
C VAL A 121 -25.27 -3.95 -6.21
N GLY A 122 -25.65 -5.09 -5.61
CA GLY A 122 -26.69 -5.97 -6.13
C GLY A 122 -26.18 -6.94 -7.19
N GLU A 123 -27.13 -7.64 -7.81
CA GLU A 123 -26.93 -8.86 -8.61
C GLU A 123 -27.39 -8.72 -10.07
N GLY A 124 -27.70 -7.50 -10.50
CA GLY A 124 -28.30 -7.21 -11.82
C GLY A 124 -27.29 -6.98 -12.95
N GLY A 125 -26.04 -7.40 -12.76
CA GLY A 125 -24.93 -7.14 -13.67
C GLY A 125 -24.90 -7.99 -14.94
N SER A 126 -23.92 -7.69 -15.77
CA SER A 126 -23.59 -8.41 -17.00
C SER A 126 -23.24 -9.87 -16.74
N ILE A 127 -23.61 -10.76 -17.66
CA ILE A 127 -23.11 -12.16 -17.68
C ILE A 127 -21.64 -12.26 -18.17
N ILE A 128 -21.10 -11.17 -18.73
CA ILE A 128 -19.70 -11.03 -19.10
C ILE A 128 -19.07 -10.09 -18.09
N GLU A 129 -18.28 -10.65 -17.18
CA GLU A 129 -17.63 -9.92 -16.09
C GLU A 129 -16.32 -9.26 -16.56
N GLN A 130 -16.37 -7.98 -16.85
CA GLN A 130 -15.26 -7.19 -17.38
C GLN A 130 -14.70 -6.21 -16.35
N GLY A 131 -14.32 -6.72 -15.18
CA GLY A 131 -13.81 -5.90 -14.07
C GLY A 131 -12.54 -5.12 -14.39
N LEU A 132 -11.62 -5.71 -15.18
CA LEU A 132 -10.37 -5.05 -15.57
C LEU A 132 -10.57 -3.98 -16.67
N ASP A 133 -11.49 -4.18 -17.61
CA ASP A 133 -11.90 -3.12 -18.54
C ASP A 133 -12.57 -1.99 -17.77
N ALA A 134 -13.47 -2.30 -16.83
CA ALA A 134 -14.15 -1.31 -16.00
C ALA A 134 -13.16 -0.49 -15.14
N MET A 135 -12.18 -1.16 -14.53
CA MET A 135 -11.06 -0.51 -13.83
C MET A 135 -10.31 0.46 -14.74
N THR A 136 -9.96 0.04 -15.95
CA THR A 136 -9.21 0.87 -16.90
C THR A 136 -10.00 2.12 -17.30
N LEU A 137 -11.32 1.99 -17.50
CA LEU A 137 -12.21 3.10 -17.80
C LEU A 137 -12.22 4.14 -16.66
N VAL A 138 -12.46 3.71 -15.42
CA VAL A 138 -12.56 4.64 -14.29
C VAL A 138 -11.22 5.25 -13.89
N LEU A 139 -10.10 4.60 -14.20
CA LEU A 139 -8.76 5.12 -13.93
C LEU A 139 -8.17 5.96 -15.09
N SER A 140 -8.84 6.03 -16.24
CA SER A 140 -8.37 6.79 -17.40
C SER A 140 -8.35 8.30 -17.13
N ASP A 141 -7.43 9.00 -17.78
CA ASP A 141 -7.32 10.47 -17.69
C ASP A 141 -8.62 11.18 -18.06
N ASP A 142 -9.35 10.69 -19.05
CA ASP A 142 -10.59 11.31 -19.53
C ASP A 142 -11.74 11.15 -18.51
N TYR A 143 -11.82 9.98 -17.86
CA TYR A 143 -12.78 9.76 -16.78
C TYR A 143 -12.43 10.61 -15.56
N GLN A 144 -11.15 10.66 -15.18
CA GLN A 144 -10.67 11.46 -14.06
C GLN A 144 -10.83 12.98 -14.27
N LYS A 145 -10.85 13.48 -15.51
CA LYS A 145 -11.16 14.90 -15.80
C LYS A 145 -12.66 15.23 -15.74
N THR A 146 -13.51 14.22 -15.57
CA THR A 146 -14.97 14.37 -15.65
C THR A 146 -15.65 13.76 -14.43
N GLU A 147 -16.24 12.56 -14.55
CA GLU A 147 -17.00 11.92 -13.47
C GLU A 147 -16.13 11.43 -12.32
N GLY A 148 -14.84 11.18 -12.57
CA GLY A 148 -13.88 10.69 -11.59
C GLY A 148 -13.09 11.78 -10.86
N ASP A 149 -13.35 13.06 -11.15
CA ASP A 149 -12.51 14.16 -10.65
C ASP A 149 -12.33 14.10 -9.13
N GLY A 150 -11.07 14.24 -8.71
CA GLY A 150 -10.65 14.12 -7.32
C GLY A 150 -10.40 12.70 -6.81
N PHE A 151 -10.86 11.63 -7.47
CA PHE A 151 -10.63 10.26 -6.99
C PHE A 151 -9.14 9.90 -7.01
N LEU A 152 -8.49 9.97 -8.16
CA LEU A 152 -7.13 9.49 -8.38
C LEU A 152 -6.09 10.63 -8.21
N ARG A 153 -5.37 10.62 -7.09
CA ARG A 153 -4.37 11.64 -6.73
C ARG A 153 -2.97 11.23 -7.18
N ALA A 154 -2.22 12.13 -7.82
CA ALA A 154 -0.91 11.79 -8.40
C ALA A 154 0.14 11.29 -7.39
N ASP A 155 0.04 11.72 -6.13
CA ASP A 155 0.98 11.36 -5.06
C ASP A 155 0.44 10.27 -4.12
N SER A 156 -0.61 9.55 -4.49
CA SER A 156 -1.15 8.44 -3.71
C SER A 156 -0.58 7.08 -4.11
N PHE A 157 -0.53 6.16 -3.15
CA PHE A 157 -0.44 4.74 -3.48
C PHE A 157 -1.80 4.25 -3.99
N LEU A 158 -1.83 3.53 -5.12
CA LEU A 158 -3.06 2.98 -5.69
C LEU A 158 -3.26 1.53 -5.24
N ASN A 159 -4.30 1.27 -4.46
CA ASN A 159 -4.66 -0.06 -3.97
C ASN A 159 -5.93 -0.55 -4.66
N ILE A 160 -5.84 -1.67 -5.40
CA ILE A 160 -6.95 -2.20 -6.18
C ILE A 160 -7.38 -3.53 -5.58
N ILE A 161 -8.67 -3.69 -5.31
CA ILE A 161 -9.22 -4.88 -4.66
C ILE A 161 -10.36 -5.41 -5.51
N ALA A 162 -10.15 -6.56 -6.16
CA ALA A 162 -11.17 -7.27 -6.89
C ALA A 162 -11.89 -8.29 -6.01
N LEU A 163 -13.23 -8.28 -6.05
CA LEU A 163 -14.13 -9.19 -5.37
C LEU A 163 -14.99 -9.87 -6.45
N SER A 164 -14.71 -11.14 -6.75
CA SER A 164 -15.49 -11.93 -7.73
C SER A 164 -15.41 -13.41 -7.37
N ASN A 165 -16.40 -14.19 -7.77
CA ASN A 165 -16.41 -15.65 -7.67
C ASN A 165 -15.99 -16.36 -8.98
N GLU A 166 -15.54 -15.60 -9.98
CA GLU A 166 -15.22 -16.06 -11.32
C GLU A 166 -13.95 -15.38 -11.88
N ASP A 167 -13.52 -15.83 -13.07
CA ASP A 167 -12.45 -15.18 -13.82
C ASP A 167 -12.93 -13.96 -14.59
N ASP A 168 -12.04 -12.99 -14.72
CA ASP A 168 -12.31 -11.78 -15.49
C ASP A 168 -12.36 -12.10 -16.98
N GLN A 169 -13.44 -11.67 -17.63
CA GLN A 169 -13.72 -11.82 -19.05
C GLN A 169 -13.43 -10.53 -19.84
N SER A 170 -12.68 -9.59 -19.27
CA SER A 170 -12.24 -8.39 -19.98
C SER A 170 -11.40 -8.74 -21.22
N THR A 171 -11.44 -7.85 -22.20
CA THR A 171 -11.03 -8.14 -23.58
C THR A 171 -9.56 -8.53 -23.73
N ASN A 172 -8.67 -7.92 -22.94
CA ASN A 172 -7.22 -8.09 -23.09
C ASN A 172 -6.66 -9.14 -22.13
N GLY A 173 -5.40 -9.53 -22.38
CA GLY A 173 -4.63 -10.33 -21.43
C GLY A 173 -4.24 -9.52 -20.19
N TRP A 174 -3.93 -10.19 -19.08
CA TRP A 174 -3.54 -9.55 -17.83
C TRP A 174 -2.35 -8.58 -17.99
N THR A 175 -1.43 -8.87 -18.92
CA THR A 175 -0.24 -8.05 -19.20
C THR A 175 -0.60 -6.64 -19.65
N ASN A 176 -1.67 -6.48 -20.46
CA ASN A 176 -2.10 -5.16 -20.93
C ASN A 176 -2.59 -4.28 -19.76
N TYR A 177 -3.29 -4.86 -18.79
CA TYR A 177 -3.74 -4.15 -17.60
C TYR A 177 -2.58 -3.82 -16.66
N ALA A 178 -1.59 -4.72 -16.54
CA ALA A 178 -0.38 -4.46 -15.80
C ALA A 178 0.43 -3.28 -16.40
N GLU A 179 0.59 -3.25 -17.72
CA GLU A 179 1.26 -2.16 -18.44
C GLU A 179 0.50 -0.83 -18.30
N PHE A 180 -0.83 -0.86 -18.36
CA PHE A 180 -1.67 0.31 -18.10
C PHE A 180 -1.42 0.86 -16.68
N LEU A 181 -1.43 0.00 -15.67
CA LEU A 181 -1.22 0.39 -14.27
C LEU A 181 0.21 0.88 -14.02
N ASP A 182 1.23 0.26 -14.61
CA ASP A 182 2.62 0.73 -14.51
C ASP A 182 2.83 2.09 -15.18
N LYS A 183 2.11 2.39 -16.28
CA LYS A 183 2.12 3.71 -16.90
C LYS A 183 1.39 4.76 -16.06
N LEU A 184 0.24 4.39 -15.50
CA LEU A 184 -0.59 5.26 -14.65
C LEU A 184 0.10 5.57 -13.31
N ARG A 185 0.82 4.58 -12.78
CA ARG A 185 1.52 4.59 -11.50
C ARG A 185 2.92 4.03 -11.69
N PRO A 186 3.86 4.86 -12.21
CA PRO A 186 5.25 4.46 -12.35
C PRO A 186 5.83 4.00 -11.00
N ASN A 187 6.78 3.07 -11.07
CA ASN A 187 7.51 2.66 -9.89
C ASN A 187 8.14 3.88 -9.19
N TYR A 188 8.23 3.79 -7.88
CA TYR A 188 9.01 4.73 -7.11
C TYR A 188 10.50 4.68 -7.51
N PRO A 189 11.30 5.69 -7.16
CA PRO A 189 12.73 5.75 -7.54
C PRO A 189 13.57 4.53 -7.11
N ASP A 190 13.16 3.82 -6.06
CA ASP A 190 13.80 2.59 -5.58
C ASP A 190 13.38 1.31 -6.32
N GLY A 191 12.56 1.44 -7.36
CA GLY A 191 12.06 0.34 -8.18
C GLY A 191 10.83 -0.38 -7.63
N SER A 192 10.34 -0.04 -6.44
CA SER A 192 9.11 -0.64 -5.91
C SER A 192 7.87 -0.08 -6.61
N LYS A 193 6.83 -0.90 -6.74
CA LYS A 193 5.55 -0.46 -7.33
C LYS A 193 4.85 0.59 -6.46
N SER A 194 4.21 1.56 -7.11
CA SER A 194 3.33 2.56 -6.49
C SER A 194 1.85 2.17 -6.55
N TRP A 195 1.58 0.93 -6.93
CA TRP A 195 0.27 0.30 -6.90
C TRP A 195 0.36 -1.17 -6.50
N ALA A 196 -0.75 -1.72 -6.01
CA ALA A 196 -0.92 -3.15 -5.80
C ALA A 196 -2.33 -3.60 -6.15
N PHE A 197 -2.43 -4.81 -6.69
CA PHE A 197 -3.68 -5.49 -6.99
C PHE A 197 -3.91 -6.63 -6.02
N HIS A 198 -5.13 -6.74 -5.53
CA HIS A 198 -5.56 -7.77 -4.61
C HIS A 198 -6.79 -8.46 -5.18
N PHE A 199 -6.88 -9.76 -4.96
CA PHE A 199 -8.03 -10.54 -5.40
C PHE A 199 -8.61 -11.33 -4.25
N PHE A 200 -9.91 -11.22 -4.08
CA PHE A 200 -10.65 -12.07 -3.17
C PHE A 200 -11.73 -12.76 -3.97
N GLY A 201 -11.61 -14.09 -4.04
CA GLY A 201 -12.49 -14.89 -4.86
C GLY A 201 -12.23 -16.37 -4.75
N VAL A 202 -12.48 -17.09 -5.84
CA VAL A 202 -12.10 -18.50 -5.97
C VAL A 202 -10.63 -18.54 -6.40
N LEU A 203 -9.76 -19.14 -5.59
CA LEU A 203 -8.32 -19.15 -5.88
C LEU A 203 -7.88 -20.34 -6.72
N SER A 204 -8.64 -21.43 -6.68
CA SER A 204 -8.32 -22.67 -7.37
C SER A 204 -9.58 -23.52 -7.57
N PHE A 205 -9.53 -24.49 -8.48
CA PHE A 205 -10.62 -25.48 -8.64
C PHE A 205 -10.79 -26.39 -7.41
N GLN A 206 -9.86 -26.36 -6.46
CA GLN A 206 -9.93 -27.14 -5.21
C GLN A 206 -10.59 -26.36 -4.06
N ASP A 207 -10.87 -25.06 -4.24
CA ASP A 207 -11.52 -24.25 -3.21
C ASP A 207 -12.95 -24.76 -2.98
N ASN A 208 -13.24 -25.11 -1.72
CA ASN A 208 -14.50 -25.74 -1.36
C ASN A 208 -15.64 -24.73 -1.16
N CYS A 209 -16.07 -24.07 -2.24
CA CYS A 209 -17.25 -23.20 -2.24
C CYS A 209 -18.53 -24.02 -2.43
N SER A 210 -18.68 -25.12 -1.68
CA SER A 210 -19.78 -26.10 -1.85
C SER A 210 -20.78 -26.13 -0.70
N SER A 211 -20.67 -25.22 0.28
CA SER A 211 -21.81 -24.95 1.17
C SER A 211 -23.00 -24.53 0.31
N GLY A 212 -24.22 -24.99 0.62
CA GLY A 212 -25.42 -24.81 -0.23
C GLY A 212 -25.77 -23.36 -0.60
N ASP A 213 -25.09 -22.42 0.04
CA ASP A 213 -24.99 -20.98 -0.20
C ASP A 213 -24.36 -20.61 -1.56
N TRP A 214 -23.58 -21.50 -2.18
CA TRP A 214 -22.83 -21.27 -3.44
C TRP A 214 -23.29 -22.20 -4.57
N ASN A 215 -24.60 -22.43 -4.69
CA ASN A 215 -25.20 -23.29 -5.73
C ASN A 215 -25.15 -22.70 -7.16
N TYR A 216 -24.39 -21.63 -7.37
CA TYR A 216 -24.21 -20.96 -8.64
C TYR A 216 -22.85 -21.30 -9.29
N TYR A 217 -22.71 -20.92 -10.56
CA TYR A 217 -21.45 -21.07 -11.28
C TYR A 217 -20.33 -20.29 -10.56
N LYS A 218 -19.11 -20.82 -10.68
CA LYS A 218 -17.91 -20.29 -10.05
C LYS A 218 -16.69 -20.80 -10.80
N SER A 219 -15.65 -19.98 -10.88
CA SER A 219 -14.39 -20.34 -11.51
C SER A 219 -13.22 -19.61 -10.85
N PRO A 220 -12.01 -20.18 -10.85
CA PRO A 220 -10.86 -19.47 -10.30
C PRO A 220 -10.55 -18.20 -11.09
N GLY A 221 -10.31 -17.10 -10.37
CA GLY A 221 -10.00 -15.80 -10.98
C GLY A 221 -8.57 -15.68 -11.51
N PHE A 222 -8.17 -16.54 -12.45
CA PHE A 222 -6.79 -16.66 -12.91
C PHE A 222 -6.20 -15.34 -13.43
N LYS A 223 -6.96 -14.55 -14.20
CA LYS A 223 -6.47 -13.27 -14.73
C LYS A 223 -6.20 -12.27 -13.61
N PHE A 224 -7.04 -12.24 -12.57
CA PHE A 224 -6.79 -11.45 -11.37
C PHE A 224 -5.57 -11.95 -10.60
N LEU A 225 -5.39 -13.27 -10.47
CA LEU A 225 -4.25 -13.88 -9.78
C LEU A 225 -2.91 -13.56 -10.44
N GLU A 226 -2.87 -13.43 -11.78
CA GLU A 226 -1.67 -12.97 -12.48
C GLU A 226 -1.29 -11.53 -12.09
N LEU A 227 -2.27 -10.62 -12.01
CA LEU A 227 -2.03 -9.26 -11.53
C LEU A 227 -1.58 -9.22 -10.07
N VAL A 228 -2.16 -10.07 -9.21
CA VAL A 228 -1.70 -10.24 -7.83
C VAL A 228 -0.22 -10.65 -7.79
N ASN A 229 0.18 -11.65 -8.57
CA ASN A 229 1.56 -12.13 -8.61
C ASN A 229 2.52 -11.07 -9.14
N TYR A 230 2.10 -10.35 -10.18
CA TYR A 230 2.86 -9.28 -10.80
C TYR A 230 3.08 -8.10 -9.85
N SER A 231 2.03 -7.68 -9.15
CA SER A 231 2.09 -6.54 -8.25
C SER A 231 2.61 -6.87 -6.85
N LYS A 232 2.99 -8.14 -6.59
CA LYS A 232 3.27 -8.66 -5.24
C LYS A 232 2.13 -8.36 -4.26
N GLY A 233 0.91 -8.49 -4.79
CA GLY A 233 -0.36 -8.29 -4.13
C GLY A 233 -0.71 -9.40 -3.15
N PHE A 234 -2.00 -9.55 -2.88
CA PHE A 234 -2.54 -10.59 -2.01
C PHE A 234 -3.75 -11.24 -2.64
N SER A 235 -3.89 -12.55 -2.48
CA SER A 235 -5.07 -13.31 -2.89
C SER A 235 -5.70 -14.01 -1.68
N GLY A 236 -7.00 -13.85 -1.47
CA GLY A 236 -7.74 -14.51 -0.39
C GLY A 236 -8.96 -15.27 -0.89
N SER A 237 -9.26 -16.43 -0.32
CA SER A 237 -10.41 -17.22 -0.75
C SER A 237 -11.71 -16.64 -0.17
N LEU A 238 -12.71 -16.40 -1.03
CA LEU A 238 -14.09 -16.11 -0.59
C LEU A 238 -14.88 -17.38 -0.29
N CYS A 239 -14.34 -18.55 -0.63
CA CYS A 239 -14.97 -19.86 -0.46
C CYS A 239 -14.84 -20.45 0.95
N SER A 240 -14.35 -19.67 1.91
CA SER A 240 -14.27 -20.10 3.30
C SER A 240 -15.50 -19.65 4.07
N ASN A 241 -15.90 -20.44 5.07
CA ASN A 241 -16.94 -20.06 6.04
C ASN A 241 -16.58 -18.81 6.88
N ASP A 242 -15.39 -18.22 6.67
CA ASP A 242 -14.84 -17.13 7.46
C ASP A 242 -14.23 -16.06 6.55
N ILE A 243 -15.09 -15.40 5.77
CA ILE A 243 -14.75 -14.22 4.95
C ILE A 243 -14.08 -13.11 5.77
N SER A 244 -14.27 -13.11 7.10
CA SER A 244 -13.58 -12.27 8.09
C SER A 244 -12.05 -12.48 8.09
N LYS A 245 -11.54 -13.67 7.75
CA LYS A 245 -10.10 -13.91 7.54
C LYS A 245 -9.59 -13.26 6.26
N SER A 246 -10.36 -13.37 5.17
CA SER A 246 -10.05 -12.70 3.91
C SER A 246 -10.08 -11.18 4.04
N LEU A 247 -11.05 -10.63 4.77
CA LEU A 247 -11.10 -9.20 5.11
C LEU A 247 -10.08 -8.80 6.18
N THR A 248 -9.68 -9.70 7.07
CA THR A 248 -8.51 -9.54 7.95
C THR A 248 -7.22 -9.49 7.15
N ASN A 249 -7.14 -10.18 6.01
CA ASN A 249 -6.00 -10.11 5.11
C ASN A 249 -6.06 -8.86 4.22
N ILE A 250 -7.25 -8.40 3.78
CA ILE A 250 -7.44 -7.06 3.19
C ILE A 250 -6.96 -6.00 4.18
N LYS A 251 -7.41 -6.08 5.44
CA LYS A 251 -7.00 -5.24 6.57
C LYS A 251 -5.49 -5.26 6.73
N ALA A 252 -4.89 -6.42 6.94
CA ALA A 252 -3.46 -6.57 7.15
C ALA A 252 -2.69 -6.04 5.94
N ARG A 253 -3.23 -6.20 4.73
CA ARG A 253 -2.57 -5.77 3.50
C ARG A 253 -2.68 -4.27 3.24
N ILE A 254 -3.83 -3.66 3.50
CA ILE A 254 -3.97 -2.20 3.53
C ILE A 254 -2.94 -1.70 4.54
N ILE A 255 -3.02 -2.11 5.80
CA ILE A 255 -2.08 -1.69 6.85
C ILE A 255 -0.60 -1.94 6.47
N GLN A 256 -0.25 -3.09 5.89
CA GLN A 256 1.12 -3.44 5.50
C GLN A 256 1.64 -2.56 4.35
N VAL A 257 0.82 -2.30 3.33
CA VAL A 257 1.17 -1.35 2.25
C VAL A 257 1.28 0.07 2.79
N LEU A 258 0.43 0.40 3.76
CA LEU A 258 0.41 1.64 4.52
C LEU A 258 1.51 1.72 5.60
N THR A 259 2.37 0.71 5.75
CA THR A 259 3.46 0.72 6.74
C THR A 259 4.75 0.18 6.17
N ASP A 260 4.88 0.23 4.84
CA ASP A 260 6.13 -0.03 4.15
C ASP A 260 6.94 1.28 4.10
N TYR A 261 8.00 1.30 4.91
CA TYR A 261 8.83 2.46 5.14
C TYR A 261 10.13 2.35 4.34
N LYS A 262 10.15 3.00 3.19
CA LYS A 262 11.29 2.98 2.27
C LYS A 262 12.51 3.67 2.85
N LEU A 263 13.65 3.01 2.70
CA LEU A 263 14.93 3.54 3.07
C LEU A 263 15.50 4.34 1.89
N GLU A 264 16.05 5.51 2.17
CA GLU A 264 16.71 6.35 1.16
C GLU A 264 17.98 5.70 0.60
N LYS A 265 18.57 4.76 1.35
CA LYS A 265 19.80 4.05 0.98
C LYS A 265 19.68 2.56 1.28
N LEU A 266 20.44 1.75 0.54
CA LEU A 266 20.55 0.33 0.84
C LEU A 266 21.30 0.14 2.17
N PRO A 267 20.72 -0.57 3.16
CA PRO A 267 21.38 -0.85 4.42
C PRO A 267 22.29 -2.08 4.34
N VAL A 268 23.26 -2.14 5.26
CA VAL A 268 23.81 -3.40 5.76
C VAL A 268 22.78 -4.01 6.71
N VAL A 269 22.15 -5.11 6.31
CA VAL A 269 20.93 -5.64 6.97
C VAL A 269 21.10 -5.84 8.48
N GLY A 270 22.24 -6.40 8.92
CA GLY A 270 22.50 -6.64 10.35
C GLY A 270 22.74 -5.38 11.21
N SER A 271 22.76 -4.19 10.60
CA SER A 271 22.95 -2.92 11.31
C SER A 271 21.66 -2.14 11.54
N ILE A 272 20.55 -2.60 10.96
CA ILE A 272 19.27 -1.91 11.01
C ILE A 272 18.72 -1.95 12.44
N ASN A 273 18.45 -0.77 12.99
CA ASN A 273 17.69 -0.59 14.22
C ASN A 273 16.48 0.28 13.92
N VAL A 274 15.31 -0.18 14.33
CA VAL A 274 14.03 0.50 14.09
C VAL A 274 13.45 0.93 15.42
N SER A 275 13.03 2.19 15.50
CA SER A 275 12.32 2.73 16.64
C SER A 275 11.04 3.44 16.23
N VAL A 276 10.02 3.32 17.06
CA VAL A 276 8.69 3.94 16.92
C VAL A 276 8.43 4.76 18.18
N ASN A 277 8.22 6.07 18.03
CA ASN A 277 8.14 7.01 19.16
C ASN A 277 9.30 6.82 20.15
N ASP A 278 10.51 6.70 19.61
CA ASP A 278 11.77 6.49 20.34
C ASP A 278 11.85 5.15 21.12
N GLN A 279 10.90 4.23 20.94
CA GLN A 279 10.96 2.86 21.49
C GLN A 279 11.46 1.88 20.43
N LEU A 280 12.46 1.07 20.77
CA LEU A 280 12.98 0.03 19.88
C LEU A 280 11.92 -1.03 19.60
N VAL A 281 11.76 -1.38 18.33
CA VAL A 281 10.87 -2.45 17.87
C VAL A 281 11.72 -3.65 17.44
N PRO A 282 11.37 -4.88 17.88
CA PRO A 282 12.13 -6.07 17.51
C PRO A 282 11.95 -6.42 16.03
N GLN A 283 12.99 -7.03 15.44
CA GLN A 283 12.90 -7.63 14.12
C GLN A 283 12.16 -8.98 14.23
N ASP A 284 10.90 -9.04 13.78
CA ASP A 284 10.03 -10.20 13.91
C ASP A 284 8.99 -10.21 12.79
N SER A 285 8.67 -11.39 12.24
CA SER A 285 7.74 -11.56 11.11
C SER A 285 6.26 -11.68 11.52
N ILE A 286 5.97 -11.70 12.82
CA ILE A 286 4.62 -11.83 13.40
C ILE A 286 4.25 -10.56 14.15
N ASP A 287 5.13 -10.05 15.02
CA ASP A 287 4.90 -8.86 15.86
C ASP A 287 6.19 -8.04 16.02
N GLY A 288 6.53 -7.27 14.98
CA GLY A 288 7.80 -6.54 14.89
C GLY A 288 8.00 -5.91 13.51
N TRP A 289 9.23 -5.90 13.02
CA TRP A 289 9.55 -5.46 11.66
C TRP A 289 10.40 -6.47 10.87
N GLN A 290 10.38 -6.38 9.54
CA GLN A 290 11.35 -7.01 8.64
C GLN A 290 11.84 -6.03 7.57
N TYR A 291 13.09 -6.24 7.14
CA TYR A 291 13.62 -5.58 5.95
C TYR A 291 13.25 -6.40 4.70
N ILE A 292 12.64 -5.74 3.71
CA ILE A 292 12.26 -6.34 2.43
C ILE A 292 13.24 -5.86 1.36
N GLU A 293 14.22 -6.71 1.03
CA GLU A 293 15.34 -6.34 0.15
C GLU A 293 14.88 -5.88 -1.24
N GLY A 294 13.89 -6.57 -1.84
CA GLY A 294 13.39 -6.24 -3.18
C GLY A 294 12.70 -4.88 -3.30
N GLY A 295 12.41 -4.21 -2.17
CA GLY A 295 11.84 -2.86 -2.16
C GLY A 295 12.60 -1.86 -1.30
N ASN A 296 13.79 -2.24 -0.80
CA ASN A 296 14.60 -1.45 0.15
C ASN A 296 13.75 -0.77 1.25
N LEU A 297 12.91 -1.55 1.94
CA LEU A 297 11.93 -1.00 2.87
C LEU A 297 11.85 -1.80 4.17
N ILE A 298 11.41 -1.13 5.24
CA ILE A 298 11.04 -1.73 6.51
C ILE A 298 9.53 -1.95 6.53
N ARG A 299 9.12 -3.17 6.84
CA ARG A 299 7.72 -3.56 6.95
C ARG A 299 7.41 -3.97 8.38
N PHE A 300 6.34 -3.44 8.95
CA PHE A 300 5.88 -3.80 10.29
C PHE A 300 4.79 -4.88 10.26
N TYR A 301 4.70 -5.65 11.34
CA TYR A 301 3.77 -6.76 11.52
C TYR A 301 3.12 -6.68 12.91
N GLY A 302 1.93 -7.26 13.05
CA GLY A 302 1.28 -7.41 14.35
C GLY A 302 0.91 -6.10 15.03
N ASN A 303 1.17 -6.01 16.33
CA ASN A 303 0.93 -4.83 17.15
C ASN A 303 2.04 -3.78 17.02
N ALA A 304 3.19 -4.15 16.44
CA ALA A 304 4.29 -3.24 16.16
C ALA A 304 4.01 -2.26 15.01
N ILE A 305 2.93 -2.47 14.26
CA ILE A 305 2.46 -1.57 13.21
C ILE A 305 2.26 -0.17 13.80
N PRO A 306 3.05 0.84 13.37
CA PRO A 306 2.99 2.17 13.97
C PRO A 306 1.65 2.85 13.73
N ALA A 307 1.16 3.59 14.73
CA ALA A 307 0.04 4.51 14.54
C ALA A 307 0.41 5.60 13.52
N ALA A 308 -0.58 6.20 12.86
CA ALA A 308 -0.35 7.12 11.74
C ALA A 308 0.45 8.39 12.09
N ASN A 309 0.44 8.79 13.36
CA ASN A 309 1.18 9.94 13.88
C ASN A 309 2.48 9.54 14.57
N ALA A 310 2.81 8.25 14.60
CA ALA A 310 4.02 7.77 15.24
C ALA A 310 5.26 8.23 14.46
N ARG A 311 6.28 8.67 15.19
CA ARG A 311 7.58 8.98 14.61
C ARG A 311 8.34 7.68 14.43
N ILE A 312 8.78 7.41 13.20
CA ILE A 312 9.56 6.21 12.90
C ILE A 312 10.96 6.66 12.53
N LYS A 313 11.93 6.10 13.25
CA LYS A 313 13.34 6.34 13.02
C LYS A 313 14.01 5.02 12.74
N VAL A 314 14.69 4.96 11.59
CA VAL A 314 15.51 3.82 11.19
C VAL A 314 16.96 4.27 11.13
N ASP A 315 17.78 3.64 11.97
CA ASP A 315 19.22 3.83 12.01
C ASP A 315 19.88 2.61 11.36
N PHE A 316 20.76 2.81 10.39
CA PHE A 316 21.48 1.72 9.74
C PHE A 316 22.81 2.19 9.14
N LYS A 317 23.75 1.26 8.95
CA LYS A 317 24.97 1.51 8.17
C LYS A 317 24.67 1.37 6.68
N PRO A 318 24.90 2.39 5.83
CA PRO A 318 24.72 2.27 4.38
C PRO A 318 25.67 1.23 3.77
N ARG A 319 25.21 0.51 2.75
CA ARG A 319 26.00 -0.49 2.01
C ARG A 319 27.06 0.13 1.12
N GLU A 320 26.81 1.34 0.62
CA GLU A 320 27.71 2.10 -0.23
C GLU A 320 27.93 3.50 0.39
N ALA A 321 29.17 3.99 0.30
CA ALA A 321 29.48 5.38 0.63
C ALA A 321 28.99 6.31 -0.49
N ASN A 322 28.65 7.55 -0.15
CA ASN A 322 28.20 8.59 -1.09
C ASN A 322 29.12 8.73 -2.31
#